data_AF-A0A059PHA4-F1
#
_entry.id   AF-A0A059PHA4-F1
#
_cell.length_a   1.000
_cell.length_b   1.000
_cell.length_c   1.000
_cell.angle_alpha   90.00
_cell.angle_beta   90.00
_cell.angle_gamma   90.00
#
_symmetry.space_group_name_H-M   'P 1'
#
loop_
_entity.id
_entity.type
_entity.pdbx_description
1 polymer ?
#
loop_
_entity_poly.entity_id
_entity_poly.type
_entity_poly.pdbx_seq_one_letter_code
_entity_poly.pdbx_strand_id
1 'polypeptide(L)'
;LWVLRDEQFGTVPRLEILELGHNTIHTVHVRAFKGLARLRLLGLQANGIGQLLEGTFDPLVELLHLDLSGNEIESLPGTIFAQNSKLRTLMLNGNRLTVLTPQTLGHLADLRLLDLSHCGQLSELHLHSAHT
;
A
#
# COMPACT_ATOMS: atom_id res chain seq x y z
N LEU A 1 1.46 13.23 16.47
CA LEU A 1 1.54 12.13 15.49
C LEU A 1 0.13 11.60 15.29
N TRP A 2 -0.42 11.68 14.07
CA TRP A 2 -1.77 11.22 13.79
C TRP A 2 -1.76 9.71 13.46
N VAL A 3 -2.82 9.01 13.87
CA VAL A 3 -2.95 7.55 13.82
C VAL A 3 -4.28 7.20 13.16
N LEU A 4 -4.24 6.33 12.14
CA LEU A 4 -5.44 5.67 11.64
C LEU A 4 -5.75 4.48 12.53
N ARG A 5 -6.85 4.59 13.28
CA ARG A 5 -7.26 3.60 14.28
C ARG A 5 -8.08 2.50 13.64
N ASP A 6 -8.16 1.37 14.32
CA ASP A 6 -8.99 0.23 13.90
C ASP A 6 -10.43 0.66 13.60
N GLU A 7 -10.95 0.17 12.47
CA GLU A 7 -12.35 0.32 12.08
C GLU A 7 -12.84 1.79 11.98
N GLN A 8 -11.92 2.75 11.88
CA GLN A 8 -12.23 4.19 11.85
C GLN A 8 -13.21 4.58 10.74
N PHE A 9 -13.25 3.81 9.66
CA PHE A 9 -14.14 4.02 8.51
C PHE A 9 -15.27 2.98 8.40
N GLY A 10 -15.51 2.18 9.44
CA GLY A 10 -16.51 1.09 9.41
C GLY A 10 -17.95 1.54 9.17
N THR A 11 -18.26 2.82 9.42
CA THR A 11 -19.59 3.42 9.20
C THR A 11 -19.84 3.89 7.77
N VAL A 12 -18.81 3.86 6.90
CA VAL A 12 -18.91 4.30 5.50
C VAL A 12 -18.57 3.17 4.51
N PRO A 13 -19.27 2.02 4.55
CA PRO A 13 -18.90 0.81 3.78
C PRO A 13 -19.07 0.95 2.25
N ARG A 14 -19.67 2.05 1.77
CA ARG A 14 -19.84 2.35 0.34
C ARG A 14 -18.77 3.29 -0.21
N LEU A 15 -17.79 3.68 0.61
CA LEU A 15 -16.72 4.58 0.17
C LEU A 15 -15.90 3.91 -0.93
N GLU A 16 -15.73 4.60 -2.06
CA GLU A 16 -14.92 4.14 -3.20
C GLU A 16 -13.56 4.85 -3.29
N ILE A 17 -13.46 6.07 -2.75
CA ILE A 17 -12.25 6.89 -2.79
C ILE A 17 -11.98 7.44 -1.40
N LEU A 18 -10.78 7.22 -0.89
CA LEU A 18 -10.29 7.77 0.38
C LEU A 18 -8.94 8.44 0.13
N GLU A 19 -8.94 9.76 0.18
CA GLU A 19 -7.75 10.59 0.00
C GLU A 19 -7.33 11.16 1.35
N LEU A 20 -6.18 10.72 1.85
CA LEU A 20 -5.57 11.12 3.11
C LEU A 20 -4.12 11.60 2.90
N GLY A 21 -3.75 11.91 1.66
CA GLY A 21 -2.43 12.43 1.33
C GLY A 21 -2.16 13.81 1.96
N HIS A 22 -0.87 14.16 2.07
CA HIS A 22 -0.40 15.43 2.63
C HIS A 22 -0.90 15.71 4.06
N ASN A 23 -0.92 14.67 4.89
CA ASN A 23 -1.25 14.76 6.31
C ASN A 23 -0.04 14.37 7.17
N THR A 24 -0.25 14.24 8.47
CA THR A 24 0.80 13.84 9.44
C THR A 24 0.51 12.46 10.02
N ILE A 25 0.07 11.51 9.20
CA ILE A 25 -0.21 10.13 9.60
C ILE A 25 1.12 9.38 9.71
N HIS A 26 1.39 8.79 10.88
CA HIS A 26 2.63 8.03 11.11
C HIS A 26 2.36 6.56 11.44
N THR A 27 1.15 6.26 11.88
CA THR A 27 0.76 4.90 12.29
C THR A 27 -0.57 4.55 11.66
N VAL A 28 -0.60 3.38 11.04
CA VAL A 28 -1.80 2.77 10.48
C VAL A 28 -2.01 1.44 11.20
N HIS A 29 -3.09 1.32 11.97
CA HIS A 29 -3.42 0.05 12.60
C HIS A 29 -3.80 -0.99 11.53
N VAL A 30 -3.53 -2.27 11.80
CA VAL A 30 -3.80 -3.37 10.85
C VAL A 30 -5.28 -3.47 10.45
N ARG A 31 -6.23 -3.01 11.28
CA ARG A 31 -7.66 -3.02 10.94
C ARG A 31 -8.20 -1.64 10.59
N ALA A 32 -7.34 -0.66 10.31
CA ALA A 32 -7.77 0.72 10.05
C ALA A 32 -8.79 0.82 8.89
N PHE A 33 -8.61 0.00 7.85
CA PHE A 33 -9.46 -0.01 6.65
C PHE A 33 -10.53 -1.11 6.65
N LYS A 34 -10.74 -1.79 7.78
CA LYS A 34 -11.77 -2.83 7.88
C LYS A 34 -13.16 -2.23 7.58
N GLY A 35 -13.91 -2.91 6.72
CA GLY A 35 -15.25 -2.49 6.27
C GLY A 35 -15.26 -1.73 4.93
N LEU A 36 -14.08 -1.38 4.38
CA LEU A 36 -13.96 -0.65 3.12
C LEU A 36 -13.82 -1.57 1.89
N ALA A 37 -14.62 -2.62 1.80
CA ALA A 37 -14.52 -3.62 0.73
C ALA A 37 -14.81 -3.07 -0.68
N ARG A 38 -15.43 -1.89 -0.80
CA ARG A 38 -15.72 -1.23 -2.09
C ARG A 38 -14.70 -0.15 -2.46
N LEU A 39 -13.68 0.07 -1.63
CA LEU A 39 -12.68 1.10 -1.88
C LEU A 39 -11.85 0.72 -3.12
N ARG A 40 -11.72 1.67 -4.04
CA ARG A 40 -11.02 1.53 -5.31
C ARG A 40 -9.77 2.39 -5.35
N LEU A 41 -9.76 3.51 -4.62
CA LEU A 41 -8.62 4.40 -4.50
C LEU A 41 -8.33 4.69 -3.04
N LEU A 42 -7.08 4.47 -2.64
CA LEU A 42 -6.54 4.89 -1.35
C LEU A 42 -5.30 5.75 -1.58
N GLY A 43 -5.38 7.03 -1.21
CA GLY A 43 -4.26 7.95 -1.21
C GLY A 43 -3.73 8.18 0.21
N LEU A 44 -2.47 7.84 0.45
CA LEU A 44 -1.73 8.04 1.70
C LEU A 44 -0.40 8.76 1.46
N GLN A 45 -0.21 9.34 0.28
CA GLN A 45 1.00 10.01 -0.15
C GLN A 45 1.40 11.18 0.76
N ALA A 46 2.70 11.48 0.84
CA ALA A 46 3.23 12.61 1.60
C ALA A 46 2.73 12.62 3.07
N ASN A 47 2.84 11.47 3.74
CA ASN A 47 2.65 11.31 5.17
C ASN A 47 4.00 10.88 5.83
N GLY A 48 3.98 10.45 7.09
CA GLY A 48 5.15 9.98 7.82
C GLY A 48 5.09 8.48 8.15
N ILE A 49 4.49 7.66 7.28
CA ILE A 49 4.30 6.24 7.54
C ILE A 49 5.64 5.52 7.38
N GLY A 50 6.18 4.97 8.48
CA GLY A 50 7.43 4.20 8.45
C GLY A 50 7.25 2.69 8.30
N GLN A 51 6.15 2.14 8.82
CA GLN A 51 5.89 0.70 8.82
C GLN A 51 4.42 0.40 8.55
N LEU A 52 4.18 -0.71 7.84
CA LEU A 52 2.88 -1.28 7.57
C LEU A 52 2.90 -2.75 7.99
N LEU A 53 1.86 -3.19 8.70
CA LEU A 53 1.75 -4.57 9.17
C LEU A 53 1.10 -5.46 8.12
N GLU A 54 1.48 -6.73 8.12
CA GLU A 54 0.81 -7.75 7.30
C GLU A 54 -0.71 -7.70 7.50
N GLY A 55 -1.46 -7.78 6.40
CA GLY A 55 -2.92 -7.72 6.41
C GLY A 55 -3.55 -6.32 6.47
N THR A 56 -2.75 -5.25 6.53
CA THR A 56 -3.28 -3.87 6.60
C THR A 56 -4.24 -3.53 5.44
N PHE A 57 -3.97 -4.06 4.24
CA PHE A 57 -4.78 -3.81 3.04
C PHE A 57 -5.72 -4.97 2.65
N ASP A 58 -5.74 -6.06 3.42
CA ASP A 58 -6.57 -7.24 3.13
C ASP A 58 -8.07 -6.92 2.92
N PRO A 59 -8.69 -5.99 3.68
CA PRO A 59 -10.09 -5.65 3.46
C PRO A 59 -10.39 -4.99 2.11
N LEU A 60 -9.37 -4.44 1.42
CA LEU A 60 -9.52 -3.61 0.23
C LEU A 60 -9.51 -4.45 -1.06
N VAL A 61 -10.43 -5.41 -1.14
CA VAL A 61 -10.47 -6.42 -2.23
C VAL A 61 -10.80 -5.83 -3.62
N GLU A 62 -11.40 -4.64 -3.68
CA GLU A 62 -11.70 -3.91 -4.91
C GLU A 62 -10.67 -2.81 -5.26
N LEU A 63 -9.55 -2.74 -4.53
CA LEU A 63 -8.57 -1.66 -4.67
C LEU A 63 -7.91 -1.71 -6.06
N LEU A 64 -7.91 -0.57 -6.74
CA LEU A 64 -7.32 -0.39 -8.07
C LEU A 64 -6.07 0.51 -8.03
N HIS A 65 -6.07 1.48 -7.13
CA HIS A 65 -5.00 2.47 -6.99
C HIS A 65 -4.63 2.63 -5.52
N LEU A 66 -3.34 2.47 -5.23
CA LEU A 66 -2.75 2.72 -3.92
C LEU A 66 -1.57 3.67 -4.09
N ASP A 67 -1.66 4.83 -3.43
CA ASP A 67 -0.57 5.79 -3.37
C ASP A 67 0.01 5.85 -1.95
N LEU A 68 1.24 5.35 -1.82
CA LEU A 68 2.05 5.41 -0.60
C LEU A 68 3.30 6.28 -0.81
N SER A 69 3.36 7.06 -1.89
CA SER A 69 4.55 7.83 -2.26
C SER A 69 4.91 8.89 -1.23
N GLY A 70 6.20 9.22 -1.12
CA GLY A 70 6.68 10.25 -0.19
C GLY A 70 6.38 9.95 1.28
N ASN A 71 6.41 8.67 1.68
CA ASN A 71 6.39 8.23 3.07
C ASN A 71 7.81 7.80 3.52
N GLU A 72 7.92 7.17 4.68
CA GLU A 72 9.20 6.73 5.27
C GLU A 72 9.33 5.20 5.27
N ILE A 73 8.65 4.50 4.36
CA ILE A 73 8.57 3.04 4.36
C ILE A 73 9.93 2.44 3.98
N GLU A 74 10.50 1.63 4.88
CA GLU A 74 11.80 0.96 4.67
C GLU A 74 11.67 -0.45 4.07
N SER A 75 10.58 -1.15 4.40
CA SER A 75 10.27 -2.48 3.91
C SER A 75 8.76 -2.72 3.90
N LEU A 76 8.33 -3.69 3.09
CA LEU A 76 6.96 -4.15 3.02
C LEU A 76 6.90 -5.65 3.37
N PRO A 77 5.93 -6.10 4.19
CA PRO A 77 5.69 -7.52 4.39
C PRO A 77 5.46 -8.24 3.06
N GLY A 78 5.95 -9.48 2.94
CA GLY A 78 5.86 -10.26 1.69
C GLY A 78 4.43 -10.53 1.21
N THR A 79 3.46 -10.51 2.11
CA THR A 79 2.04 -10.79 1.85
C THR A 79 1.15 -9.56 2.00
N ILE A 80 1.72 -8.36 2.09
CA ILE A 80 0.97 -7.11 2.35
C ILE A 80 -0.13 -6.82 1.32
N PHE A 81 0.01 -7.36 0.10
CA PHE A 81 -0.96 -7.21 -1.00
C PHE A 81 -1.65 -8.52 -1.39
N ALA A 82 -1.65 -9.54 -0.53
CA ALA A 82 -2.14 -10.89 -0.87
C ALA A 82 -3.61 -10.91 -1.33
N GLN A 83 -4.45 -9.97 -0.85
CA GLN A 83 -5.87 -9.87 -1.21
C GLN A 83 -6.18 -8.76 -2.23
N ASN A 84 -5.17 -8.02 -2.72
CA ASN A 84 -5.36 -6.86 -3.59
C ASN A 84 -5.07 -7.20 -5.06
N SER A 85 -5.56 -8.36 -5.55
CA SER A 85 -5.27 -8.87 -6.90
C SER A 85 -5.73 -7.96 -8.05
N LYS A 86 -6.67 -7.05 -7.78
CA LYS A 86 -7.19 -6.06 -8.73
C LYS A 86 -6.34 -4.78 -8.83
N LEU A 87 -5.30 -4.65 -8.01
CA LEU A 87 -4.48 -3.43 -7.96
C LEU A 87 -3.77 -3.24 -9.31
N ARG A 88 -3.95 -2.06 -9.91
CA ARG A 88 -3.39 -1.69 -11.22
C ARG A 88 -2.27 -0.68 -11.11
N THR A 89 -2.33 0.16 -10.08
CA THR A 89 -1.36 1.23 -9.84
C THR A 89 -0.91 1.19 -8.39
N LEU A 90 0.40 1.07 -8.21
CA LEU A 90 1.07 1.12 -6.92
C LEU A 90 2.18 2.17 -6.98
N MET A 91 2.01 3.25 -6.24
CA MET A 91 3.02 4.32 -6.11
C MET A 91 3.77 4.13 -4.79
N LEU A 92 5.06 3.84 -4.86
CA LEU A 92 5.96 3.68 -3.72
C LEU A 92 7.15 4.63 -3.79
N ASN A 93 7.21 5.48 -4.81
CA ASN A 93 8.29 6.42 -5.04
C ASN A 93 8.50 7.38 -3.87
N GLY A 94 9.74 7.81 -3.66
CA GLY A 94 10.10 8.71 -2.56
C GLY A 94 9.98 8.11 -1.16
N ASN A 95 9.93 6.77 -1.04
CA ASN A 95 10.09 6.06 0.23
C ASN A 95 11.56 5.73 0.53
N ARG A 96 11.81 4.97 1.61
CA ARG A 96 13.14 4.52 2.03
C ARG A 96 13.33 3.02 1.78
N LEU A 97 12.60 2.47 0.80
CA LEU A 97 12.62 1.04 0.49
C LEU A 97 14.04 0.59 0.15
N THR A 98 14.53 -0.43 0.85
CA THR A 98 15.85 -1.04 0.63
C THR A 98 15.78 -2.33 -0.19
N VAL A 99 14.70 -3.09 0.00
CA VAL A 99 14.45 -4.36 -0.67
C VAL A 99 12.99 -4.46 -1.11
N LEU A 100 12.76 -5.05 -2.28
CA LEU A 100 11.44 -5.49 -2.72
C LEU A 100 11.51 -6.94 -3.17
N THR A 101 10.72 -7.79 -2.51
CA THR A 101 10.73 -9.24 -2.75
C THR A 101 9.70 -9.65 -3.80
N PRO A 102 9.93 -10.75 -4.55
CA PRO A 102 8.95 -11.27 -5.50
C PRO A 102 7.60 -11.60 -4.84
N GLN A 103 7.63 -12.05 -3.58
CA GLN A 103 6.44 -12.38 -2.79
C GLN A 103 5.52 -11.16 -2.65
N THR A 104 6.11 -9.98 -2.38
CA THR A 104 5.37 -8.71 -2.23
C THR A 104 4.51 -8.40 -3.45
N LEU A 105 5.00 -8.68 -4.66
CA LEU A 105 4.30 -8.37 -5.91
C LEU A 105 3.60 -9.58 -6.54
N GLY A 106 3.86 -10.80 -6.06
CA GLY A 106 3.45 -12.05 -6.72
C GLY A 106 1.93 -12.23 -6.86
N HIS A 107 1.15 -11.54 -6.05
CA HIS A 107 -0.32 -11.57 -6.10
C HIS A 107 -0.94 -10.45 -6.97
N LEU A 108 -0.15 -9.49 -7.44
CA LEU A 108 -0.61 -8.32 -8.19
C LEU A 108 -0.68 -8.62 -9.69
N ALA A 109 -1.50 -9.60 -10.08
CA ALA A 109 -1.60 -10.08 -11.46
C ALA A 109 -2.06 -9.01 -12.47
N ASP A 110 -2.84 -8.02 -12.02
CA ASP A 110 -3.36 -6.92 -12.85
C ASP A 110 -2.50 -5.64 -12.78
N LEU A 111 -1.32 -5.67 -12.15
CA LEU A 111 -0.48 -4.49 -11.98
C LEU A 111 0.02 -3.96 -13.33
N ARG A 112 -0.24 -2.68 -13.60
CA ARG A 112 0.13 -2.00 -14.85
C ARG A 112 1.18 -0.92 -14.63
N LEU A 113 1.17 -0.31 -13.46
CA LEU A 113 2.10 0.74 -13.08
C LEU A 113 2.61 0.47 -11.68
N LEU A 114 3.93 0.38 -11.58
CA LEU A 114 4.67 0.35 -10.32
C LEU A 114 5.72 1.45 -10.38
N ASP A 115 5.60 2.45 -9.50
CA ASP A 115 6.59 3.51 -9.37
C ASP A 115 7.45 3.29 -8.12
N LEU A 116 8.75 3.06 -8.35
CA LEU A 116 9.79 2.90 -7.33
C LEU A 116 10.86 4.00 -7.42
N SER A 117 10.61 5.06 -8.21
CA SER A 117 11.55 6.15 -8.39
C SER A 117 11.88 6.82 -7.04
N HIS A 118 13.11 7.28 -6.87
CA HIS A 118 13.53 7.96 -5.64
C HIS A 118 13.34 7.14 -4.34
N CYS A 119 13.20 5.82 -4.40
CA CYS A 119 13.43 4.94 -3.27
C CYS A 119 14.94 4.89 -3.02
N GLY A 120 15.46 5.88 -2.29
CA GLY A 120 16.88 6.27 -2.28
C GLY A 120 17.88 5.22 -1.79
N GLN A 121 17.40 4.03 -1.41
CA GLN A 121 18.22 2.93 -0.91
C GLN A 121 17.87 1.58 -1.55
N LEU A 122 17.04 1.54 -2.60
CA LEU A 122 16.66 0.29 -3.24
C LEU A 122 17.86 -0.29 -3.99
N SER A 123 18.61 -1.17 -3.33
CA SER A 123 19.80 -1.81 -3.86
C SER A 123 19.48 -3.09 -4.61
N GLU A 124 18.36 -3.72 -4.28
CA GLU A 124 17.97 -5.02 -4.82
C GLU A 124 16.50 -5.01 -5.26
N LEU A 125 16.30 -5.33 -6.54
CA LEU A 125 14.99 -5.58 -7.12
C LEU A 125 14.95 -7.02 -7.63
N HIS A 126 14.32 -7.89 -6.86
CA HIS A 126 14.14 -9.28 -7.24
C HIS A 126 12.77 -9.45 -7.90
N LEU A 127 12.70 -9.22 -9.21
CA LEU A 127 11.56 -9.63 -10.03
C LEU A 127 11.90 -11.01 -10.60
N HIS A 128 11.04 -12.01 -10.36
CA HIS A 128 11.20 -13.26 -11.11
C HIS A 128 11.04 -12.95 -12.59
N SER A 129 11.97 -13.45 -13.41
CA SER A 129 11.77 -13.53 -14.86
C SER A 129 10.46 -14.26 -15.11
N ALA A 130 9.53 -13.63 -15.81
CA ALA A 130 8.38 -14.31 -16.37
C ALA A 130 8.87 -15.34 -17.42
N HIS A 131 9.16 -16.54 -16.95
CA HIS A 131 9.29 -17.79 -17.71
C HIS A 131 8.55 -18.80 -16.83
N THR A 132 7.41 -19.39 -17.19
CA THR A 132 6.82 -19.80 -18.48
C THR A 132 5.32 -19.94 -18.30
#